data_AF-A0A2S6RQY6-F1
#
_entry.id   AF-A0A2S6RQY6-F1
#
_cell.length_a   1.000
_cell.length_b   1.000
_cell.length_c   1.000
_cell.angle_alpha   90.00
_cell.angle_beta   90.00
_cell.angle_gamma   90.00
#
_symmetry.space_group_name_H-M   'P 1'
#
loop_
_entity.id
_entity.type
_entity.pdbx_description
1 polymer ?
#
loop_
_entity_poly.entity_id
_entity_poly.type
_entity_poly.pdbx_seq_one_letter_code
_entity_poly.pdbx_strand_id
1 'polypeptide(L)'
;MERVNEAKKISKNYKIKIIENSNYCDDKYTINNLIKLIRNYRSKNFIFLMGADNLINFDKWHKWEKIFQLIPFAVFDRPEYKNKSLSNKCAKKYRKFRYKETSAKDLPFLKPPAWIYFHGKKNYIKSSAIRKKNENEN
;
A
#
# COMPACT_ATOMS: atom_id res chain seq x y z
N MET A 1 5.96 -15.50 -14.91
CA MET A 1 4.67 -16.05 -14.43
C MET A 1 4.74 -16.60 -13.00
N GLU A 2 5.91 -17.00 -12.50
CA GLU A 2 6.09 -17.62 -11.17
C GLU A 2 5.49 -16.84 -9.99
N ARG A 3 5.82 -15.54 -9.82
CA ARG A 3 5.32 -14.72 -8.69
C ARG A 3 3.79 -14.61 -8.61
N VAL A 4 3.12 -14.58 -9.76
CA VAL A 4 1.65 -14.49 -9.81
C VAL A 4 1.03 -15.81 -9.35
N ASN A 5 1.61 -16.93 -9.76
CA ASN A 5 1.15 -18.26 -9.36
C ASN A 5 1.36 -18.49 -7.86
N GLU A 6 2.47 -18.03 -7.28
CA GLU A 6 2.69 -18.05 -5.83
C GLU A 6 1.67 -17.20 -5.08
N ALA A 7 1.42 -15.97 -5.55
CA ALA A 7 0.42 -15.09 -4.95
C ALA A 7 -0.97 -15.73 -4.97
N LYS A 8 -1.35 -16.40 -6.07
CA LYS A 8 -2.61 -17.17 -6.18
C LYS A 8 -2.68 -18.32 -5.19
N LYS A 9 -1.58 -19.06 -4.98
CA LYS A 9 -1.54 -20.16 -4.00
C LYS A 9 -1.80 -19.64 -2.58
N ILE A 10 -1.16 -18.53 -2.21
CA ILE A 10 -1.31 -17.90 -0.89
C ILE A 10 -2.72 -17.33 -0.71
N SER A 11 -3.31 -16.73 -1.76
CA SER A 11 -4.60 -16.05 -1.66
C SER A 11 -5.82 -16.98 -1.57
N LYS A 12 -5.69 -18.29 -1.84
CA LYS A 12 -6.82 -19.25 -1.91
C LYS A 12 -7.77 -19.20 -0.70
N ASN A 13 -7.22 -18.97 0.50
CA ASN A 13 -8.00 -18.99 1.75
C ASN A 13 -8.31 -17.59 2.30
N TYR A 14 -8.00 -16.53 1.54
CA TYR A 14 -8.22 -15.15 1.96
C TYR A 14 -9.14 -14.42 0.99
N LYS A 15 -9.80 -13.35 1.46
CA LYS A 15 -10.58 -12.44 0.61
C LYS A 15 -9.68 -11.52 -0.22
N ILE A 16 -8.72 -12.11 -0.92
CA ILE A 16 -7.72 -11.43 -1.75
C ILE A 16 -7.91 -11.93 -3.18
N LYS A 17 -8.30 -11.03 -4.09
CA LYS A 17 -8.37 -11.32 -5.51
C LYS A 17 -7.09 -10.84 -6.19
N ILE A 18 -6.36 -11.76 -6.82
CA ILE A 18 -5.22 -11.41 -7.65
C ILE A 18 -5.75 -10.92 -9.00
N ILE A 19 -5.38 -9.71 -9.38
CA ILE A 19 -5.73 -9.12 -10.66
C ILE A 19 -4.47 -9.13 -11.53
N GLU A 20 -4.49 -9.95 -12.57
CA GLU A 20 -3.44 -10.00 -13.60
C GLU A 20 -3.74 -9.08 -14.79
N ASN A 21 -4.97 -8.56 -14.86
CA ASN A 21 -5.45 -7.81 -16.01
C ASN A 21 -4.55 -6.58 -16.24
N SER A 22 -3.90 -6.56 -17.41
CA SER A 22 -3.01 -5.49 -17.86
C SER A 22 -3.68 -4.12 -17.76
N ASN A 23 -4.99 -4.01 -17.93
CA ASN A 23 -5.68 -2.72 -18.00
C ASN A 23 -5.58 -1.85 -16.72
N TYR A 24 -5.24 -2.44 -15.56
CA TYR A 24 -5.11 -1.71 -14.29
C TYR A 24 -3.67 -1.67 -13.76
N CYS A 25 -2.72 -2.28 -14.45
CA CYS A 25 -1.31 -2.40 -14.04
C CYS A 25 -0.34 -2.25 -15.22
N ASP A 26 -0.82 -1.79 -16.37
CA ASP A 26 -0.06 -1.58 -17.62
C ASP A 26 0.84 -0.35 -17.54
N ASP A 27 0.41 0.67 -16.79
CA ASP A 27 1.16 1.91 -16.69
C ASP A 27 2.27 1.81 -15.64
N LYS A 28 3.47 2.25 -16.00
CA LYS A 28 4.62 2.38 -15.09
C LYS A 28 4.32 3.33 -13.92
N TYR A 29 3.43 4.31 -14.13
CA TYR A 29 3.05 5.29 -13.13
C TYR A 29 1.74 4.92 -12.44
N THR A 30 1.82 4.67 -11.13
CA THR A 30 0.69 4.29 -10.27
C THR A 30 -0.50 5.23 -10.38
N ILE A 31 -0.27 6.55 -10.58
CA ILE A 31 -1.34 7.53 -10.73
C ILE A 31 -2.29 7.21 -11.88
N ASN A 32 -1.78 6.76 -13.03
CA ASN A 32 -2.60 6.49 -14.22
C ASN A 32 -3.46 5.24 -13.99
N ASN A 33 -2.87 4.20 -13.38
CA ASN A 33 -3.58 3.00 -12.97
C ASN A 33 -4.70 3.28 -11.97
N LEU A 34 -4.43 4.13 -10.97
CA LEU A 34 -5.45 4.53 -9.99
C LEU A 34 -6.60 5.32 -10.62
N ILE A 35 -6.30 6.27 -11.51
CA ILE A 35 -7.33 7.02 -12.23
C ILE A 35 -8.21 6.08 -13.05
N LYS A 36 -7.61 5.15 -13.81
CA LYS A 36 -8.35 4.13 -14.57
C LYS A 36 -9.24 3.28 -13.65
N LEU A 37 -8.68 2.80 -12.53
CA LEU A 37 -9.38 1.94 -11.58
C LEU A 37 -10.59 2.66 -10.96
N ILE A 38 -10.40 3.85 -10.42
CA ILE A 38 -11.47 4.62 -9.76
C ILE A 38 -12.56 5.01 -10.77
N ARG A 39 -12.17 5.40 -11.98
CA ARG A 39 -13.11 5.76 -13.04
C ARG A 39 -13.98 4.58 -13.49
N ASN A 40 -13.42 3.38 -13.54
CA ASN A 40 -14.15 2.18 -13.98
C ASN A 40 -15.06 1.61 -12.88
N TYR A 41 -14.80 1.93 -11.61
CA TYR A 41 -15.54 1.38 -10.46
C TYR A 41 -16.06 2.47 -9.52
N ARG A 42 -16.83 3.42 -10.04
CA ARG A 42 -17.34 4.59 -9.28
C ARG A 42 -18.20 4.27 -8.07
N SER A 43 -18.83 3.09 -8.03
CA SER A 43 -19.66 2.64 -6.90
C SER A 43 -18.88 1.90 -5.80
N LYS A 44 -17.55 1.79 -5.95
CA LYS A 44 -16.68 1.10 -5.00
C LYS A 44 -15.76 2.09 -4.29
N ASN A 45 -15.57 1.85 -3.00
CA ASN A 45 -14.63 2.59 -2.17
C ASN A 45 -13.28 1.87 -2.19
N PHE A 46 -12.22 2.62 -2.46
CA PHE A 46 -10.87 2.09 -2.52
C PHE A 46 -10.01 2.71 -1.42
N ILE A 47 -9.05 1.92 -0.93
CA ILE A 47 -7.97 2.40 -0.08
C ILE A 47 -6.65 1.93 -0.68
N PHE A 48 -5.62 2.75 -0.58
CA PHE A 48 -4.26 2.40 -0.99
C PHE A 48 -3.52 1.76 0.19
N LEU A 49 -3.21 0.47 0.08
CA LEU A 49 -2.43 -0.25 1.09
C LEU A 49 -0.94 -0.13 0.78
N MET A 50 -0.12 0.25 1.76
CA MET A 50 1.33 0.17 1.64
C MET A 50 2.04 -0.05 2.97
N GLY A 51 3.31 -0.45 2.92
CA GLY A 51 4.18 -0.48 4.09
C GLY A 51 4.82 0.88 4.38
N ALA A 52 5.26 1.06 5.63
CA ALA A 52 6.03 2.22 6.08
C ALA A 52 7.36 2.41 5.32
N ASP A 53 7.95 1.33 4.83
CA ASP A 53 9.12 1.33 3.95
C ASP A 53 8.85 2.05 2.62
N ASN A 54 7.69 1.81 2.00
CA ASN A 54 7.28 2.51 0.79
C ASN A 54 6.99 4.00 1.07
N LEU A 55 6.42 4.31 2.24
CA LEU A 55 6.12 5.70 2.62
C LEU A 55 7.39 6.57 2.72
N ILE A 56 8.53 6.00 3.11
CA ILE A 56 9.81 6.73 3.23
C ILE A 56 10.26 7.35 1.90
N ASN A 57 9.95 6.72 0.77
CA ASN A 57 10.35 7.19 -0.56
C ASN A 57 9.16 7.62 -1.42
N PHE A 58 7.96 7.75 -0.83
CA PHE A 58 6.75 8.03 -1.59
C PHE A 58 6.77 9.40 -2.27
N ASP A 59 7.46 10.39 -1.70
CA ASP A 59 7.66 11.72 -2.27
C ASP A 59 8.49 11.71 -3.57
N LYS A 60 9.15 10.59 -3.89
CA LYS A 60 9.87 10.39 -5.17
C LYS A 60 8.97 9.79 -6.26
N TRP A 61 7.75 9.37 -5.93
CA TRP A 61 6.84 8.79 -6.92
C TRP A 61 6.31 9.87 -7.86
N HIS A 62 6.13 9.52 -9.13
CA HIS A 62 5.59 10.45 -10.12
C HIS A 62 4.20 10.94 -9.69
N LYS A 63 4.03 12.26 -9.55
CA LYS A 63 2.79 12.91 -9.08
C LYS A 63 2.29 12.38 -7.73
N TRP A 64 3.19 12.04 -6.80
CA TRP A 64 2.85 11.51 -5.48
C TRP A 64 1.78 12.33 -4.72
N GLU A 65 1.80 13.66 -4.85
CA GLU A 65 0.80 14.52 -4.21
C GLU A 65 -0.61 14.27 -4.76
N LYS A 66 -0.72 14.11 -6.08
CA LYS A 66 -2.01 13.80 -6.74
C LYS A 66 -2.48 12.41 -6.34
N ILE A 67 -1.57 11.44 -6.22
CA ILE A 67 -1.91 10.09 -5.74
C ILE A 67 -2.51 10.20 -4.32
N PHE A 68 -1.87 10.94 -3.42
CA PHE A 68 -2.32 11.09 -2.04
C PHE A 68 -3.66 11.83 -1.90
N GLN A 69 -3.94 12.74 -2.84
CA GLN A 69 -5.22 13.47 -2.93
C GLN A 69 -6.31 12.69 -3.69
N LEU A 70 -5.99 11.54 -4.28
CA LEU A 70 -6.93 10.77 -5.11
C LEU A 70 -7.64 9.66 -4.33
N ILE A 71 -6.98 9.10 -3.30
CA ILE A 71 -7.46 7.90 -2.60
C ILE A 71 -7.00 7.91 -1.13
N PRO A 72 -7.78 7.37 -0.17
CA PRO A 72 -7.32 7.22 1.21
C PRO A 72 -6.20 6.18 1.34
N PHE A 73 -5.29 6.36 2.31
CA PHE A 73 -4.14 5.48 2.51
C PHE A 73 -4.20 4.70 3.84
N ALA A 74 -3.91 3.41 3.79
CA ALA A 74 -3.62 2.60 4.97
C ALA A 74 -2.14 2.18 4.92
N VAL A 75 -1.35 2.76 5.82
CA VAL A 75 0.09 2.52 5.91
C VAL A 75 0.38 1.62 7.09
N PHE A 76 1.05 0.50 6.88
CA PHE A 76 1.41 -0.44 7.95
C PHE A 76 2.87 -0.29 8.35
N ASP A 77 3.11 -0.06 9.64
CA ASP A 77 4.45 0.04 10.22
C ASP A 77 5.25 -1.25 9.99
N ARG A 78 6.57 -1.09 9.91
CA ARG A 78 7.54 -2.17 9.86
C ARG A 78 8.62 -1.88 10.91
N PRO A 79 8.92 -2.83 11.83
CA PRO A 79 9.73 -2.58 13.03
C PRO A 79 11.05 -1.85 12.77
N GLU A 80 11.68 -2.12 11.63
CA GLU A 80 12.98 -1.57 11.24
C GLU A 80 12.94 -0.09 10.78
N TYR A 81 11.74 0.50 10.68
CA TYR A 81 11.53 1.81 10.04
C TYR A 81 10.74 2.81 10.89
N LYS A 82 10.40 2.45 12.14
CA LYS A 82 9.50 3.18 13.05
C LYS A 82 9.69 4.71 13.09
N ASN A 83 10.93 5.19 13.08
CA ASN A 83 11.22 6.62 13.21
C ASN A 83 11.41 7.36 11.87
N LYS A 84 11.64 6.64 10.76
CA LYS A 84 11.97 7.27 9.46
C LYS A 84 10.74 7.49 8.57
N SER A 85 9.69 6.70 8.71
CA SER A 85 8.52 6.81 7.83
C SER A 85 7.67 8.05 8.11
N LEU A 86 7.55 8.46 9.38
CA LEU A 86 6.77 9.64 9.77
C LEU A 86 7.53 10.96 9.62
N SER A 87 8.86 10.90 9.45
CA SER A 87 9.68 12.09 9.20
C SER A 87 9.71 12.53 7.74
N ASN A 88 9.16 11.72 6.81
CA ASN A 88 9.18 12.03 5.38
C ASN A 88 8.25 13.22 5.02
N LYS A 89 8.58 13.91 3.92
CA LYS A 89 7.85 15.03 3.30
C LYS A 89 6.35 14.74 3.15
N CYS A 90 5.98 13.53 2.70
CA CYS A 90 4.57 13.14 2.57
C CYS A 90 3.86 13.14 3.92
N ALA A 91 4.40 12.42 4.91
CA ALA A 91 3.83 12.31 6.25
C ALA A 91 3.73 13.68 6.95
N LYS A 92 4.74 14.55 6.76
CA LYS A 92 4.73 15.93 7.27
C LYS A 92 3.65 16.78 6.60
N LYS A 93 3.59 16.77 5.26
CA LYS A 93 2.63 17.57 4.47
C LYS A 93 1.19 17.22 4.79
N TYR A 94 0.87 15.93 4.92
CA TYR A 94 -0.49 15.45 5.17
C TYR A 94 -0.76 15.04 6.62
N ARG A 95 0.06 15.51 7.58
CA ARG A 95 -0.09 15.18 9.01
C ARG A 95 -1.48 15.50 9.55
N LYS A 96 -2.08 16.62 9.12
CA LYS A 96 -3.42 17.06 9.54
C LYS A 96 -4.55 16.15 9.07
N PHE A 97 -4.30 15.34 8.05
CA PHE A 97 -5.26 14.40 7.47
C PHE A 97 -5.04 12.96 7.94
N ARG A 98 -4.23 12.78 9.00
CA ARG A 98 -3.97 11.48 9.60
C ARG A 98 -5.03 11.16 10.65
N TYR A 99 -5.74 10.07 10.47
CA TYR A 99 -6.75 9.56 11.38
C TYR A 99 -6.17 8.52 12.33
N LYS A 100 -6.87 8.29 13.45
CA LYS A 100 -6.53 7.25 14.41
C LYS A 100 -6.85 5.87 13.84
N GLU A 101 -6.12 4.85 14.28
CA GLU A 101 -6.37 3.45 13.89
C GLU A 101 -7.79 2.97 14.21
N THR A 102 -8.40 3.53 15.26
CA THR A 102 -9.78 3.23 15.64
C THR A 102 -10.79 3.59 14.55
N SER A 103 -10.45 4.53 13.65
CA SER A 103 -11.28 4.94 12.52
C SER A 103 -11.04 4.10 11.26
N ALA A 104 -10.37 2.95 11.36
CA ALA A 104 -10.04 2.09 10.22
C ALA A 104 -11.26 1.65 9.40
N LYS A 105 -12.41 1.43 10.06
CA LYS A 105 -13.66 1.06 9.38
C LYS A 105 -14.21 2.20 8.51
N ASP A 106 -13.94 3.44 8.89
CA ASP A 106 -14.44 4.63 8.21
C ASP A 106 -13.52 5.05 7.06
N LEU A 107 -12.26 4.61 7.07
CA LEU A 107 -11.23 5.04 6.11
C LEU A 107 -11.66 4.98 4.63
N PRO A 108 -12.36 3.92 4.14
CA PRO A 108 -12.81 3.88 2.75
C PRO A 108 -13.83 4.97 2.38
N PHE A 109 -14.50 5.57 3.37
CA PHE A 109 -15.56 6.57 3.18
C PHE A 109 -15.05 8.00 3.41
N LEU A 110 -13.83 8.17 3.90
CA LEU A 110 -13.22 9.48 4.12
C LEU A 110 -12.82 10.12 2.79
N LYS A 111 -13.04 11.44 2.67
CA LYS A 111 -12.60 12.20 1.51
C LYS A 111 -11.06 12.35 1.53
N PRO A 112 -10.36 11.98 0.45
CA PRO A 112 -8.93 12.23 0.32
C PRO A 112 -8.59 13.74 0.36
N PRO A 113 -7.40 14.13 0.87
CA PRO A 113 -6.40 13.26 1.48
C PRO A 113 -6.87 12.77 2.85
N ALA A 114 -6.76 11.46 3.09
CA ALA A 114 -7.10 10.83 4.36
C ALA A 114 -6.23 9.59 4.53
N TRP A 115 -5.65 9.37 5.71
CA TRP A 115 -4.80 8.20 5.90
C TRP A 115 -4.69 7.76 7.35
N ILE A 116 -4.41 6.48 7.54
CA ILE A 116 -4.14 5.87 8.85
C ILE A 116 -2.77 5.20 8.79
N TYR A 117 -2.02 5.37 9.87
CA TYR A 117 -0.77 4.66 10.11
C TYR A 117 -1.02 3.60 11.18
N PHE A 118 -0.96 2.33 10.78
CA PHE A 118 -1.20 1.17 11.63
C PHE A 118 0.11 0.69 12.23
N HIS A 119 0.23 0.72 13.55
CA HIS A 119 1.38 0.17 14.24
C HIS A 119 1.25 -1.38 14.26
N GLY A 120 2.20 -2.08 13.63
CA GLY A 120 2.11 -3.53 13.43
C GLY A 120 2.43 -4.38 14.67
N LYS A 121 1.86 -5.60 14.72
CA LYS A 121 2.36 -6.71 15.57
C LYS A 121 3.67 -7.27 15.01
N LYS A 122 4.55 -7.75 15.91
CA LYS A 122 5.98 -8.11 15.69
C LYS A 122 6.29 -9.32 14.76
N ASN A 123 5.36 -9.84 13.97
CA ASN A 123 5.65 -10.99 13.09
C ASN A 123 6.13 -10.49 11.72
N TYR A 124 7.44 -10.26 11.63
CA TYR A 124 8.07 -9.68 10.45
C TYR A 124 8.89 -10.72 9.69
N ILE A 125 8.49 -11.01 8.44
CA ILE A 125 9.23 -11.86 7.52
C ILE A 125 9.58 -11.04 6.28
N LYS A 126 10.86 -10.94 5.95
CA LYS A 126 11.37 -10.30 4.73
C LYS A 126 11.45 -11.29 3.59
N SER A 127 11.02 -10.90 2.39
CA SER A 127 11.19 -11.72 1.18
C SER A 127 12.66 -11.99 0.85
N SER A 128 13.58 -11.06 1.16
CA SER A 128 15.02 -11.29 1.00
C SER A 128 15.58 -12.33 1.97
N ALA A 129 15.06 -12.38 3.20
CA ALA A 129 15.44 -13.39 4.18
C ALA A 129 14.90 -14.79 3.77
N ILE A 130 13.68 -14.86 3.22
CA ILE A 130 13.13 -16.10 2.67
C ILE A 130 13.99 -16.63 1.51
N ARG A 131 14.40 -15.75 0.57
CA ARG A 131 15.22 -16.17 -0.57
C ARG A 131 16.58 -16.72 -0.14
N LYS A 132 17.28 -16.04 0.78
CA LYS A 132 18.54 -16.54 1.35
C LYS A 132 18.37 -17.87 2.09
N LYS A 133 17.24 -18.09 2.75
CA LYS A 133 16.96 -19.37 3.41
C LYS A 133 16.77 -20.49 2.40
N ASN A 134 16.02 -20.24 1.33
CA ASN A 134 15.79 -21.22 0.26
C ASN A 134 17.04 -21.50 -0.58
N GLU A 135 18.01 -20.58 -0.64
CA GLU A 135 19.31 -20.79 -1.28
C GLU A 135 20.26 -21.66 -0.44
N ASN A 136 20.09 -21.72 0.88
CA ASN A 136 20.93 -22.51 1.80
C ASN A 136 20.38 -23.92 2.11
N GLU A 137 19.13 -24.20 1.70
CA GLU A 137 18.47 -25.52 1.85
C GLU A 137 18.47 -26.33 0.55
N ASN A 138 19.13 -25.83 -0.51
CA ASN A 138 19.45 -26.54 -1.76
C ASN A 138 20.96 -26.74 -1.86
#